data_AF-A0AAJ2R727-F1
#
_entry.id   AF-A0AAJ2R727-F1
#
_cell.length_a   1.000
_cell.length_b   1.000
_cell.length_c   1.000
_cell.angle_alpha   90.00
_cell.angle_beta   90.00
_cell.angle_gamma   90.00
#
_symmetry.space_group_name_H-M   'P 1'
#
loop_
_entity.id
_entity.type
_entity.pdbx_description
1 polymer ?
#
loop_
_entity_poly.entity_id
_entity_poly.type
_entity_poly.pdbx_seq_one_letter_code
_entity_poly.pdbx_strand_id
1 'polypeptide(L)'
;MKHAKTLFAIVSLSSALWSGMASAAPAATVSAETWFGAEPVASGPALSRAEVQADLALWNRAGLNVYRESDVNHWDADYQQRLAQYQRMRSGPEYLAEVQRLGGSVKAAEGQGSGRVPG
;
A
#
# COMPACT_ATOMS: atom_id res chain seq x y z
N MET A 1 23.02 7.69 44.69
CA MET A 1 21.68 8.19 44.30
C MET A 1 20.96 7.05 43.58
N LYS A 2 19.88 6.55 44.18
CA LYS A 2 18.94 5.57 43.60
C LYS A 2 18.03 6.35 42.63
N HIS A 3 17.63 5.79 41.49
CA HIS A 3 16.26 5.33 41.13
C HIS A 3 16.23 5.28 39.58
N ALA A 4 15.50 4.45 38.87
CA ALA A 4 14.78 3.21 39.12
C ALA A 4 14.57 2.59 37.72
N LYS A 5 14.65 1.25 37.63
CA LYS A 5 14.48 0.49 36.40
C LYS A 5 13.01 0.14 36.26
N THR A 6 12.29 0.82 35.37
CA THR A 6 10.86 0.57 35.15
C THR A 6 10.69 -0.40 33.99
N LEU A 7 10.46 -1.67 34.36
CA LEU A 7 9.92 -2.72 33.52
C LEU A 7 8.48 -2.37 33.17
N PHE A 8 8.11 -2.36 31.88
CA PHE A 8 6.70 -2.41 31.50
C PHE A 8 6.33 -3.82 31.06
N ALA A 9 5.30 -4.29 31.74
CA ALA A 9 4.79 -5.64 31.76
C ALA A 9 4.04 -6.01 30.47
N ILE A 10 4.02 -7.32 30.27
CA ILE A 10 3.30 -8.10 29.27
C ILE A 10 1.81 -7.76 29.31
N VAL A 11 1.22 -7.52 28.14
CA VAL A 11 -0.19 -7.82 27.89
C VAL A 11 -0.24 -8.74 26.68
N SER A 12 -0.29 -10.04 26.97
CA SER A 12 -0.80 -11.03 26.04
C SER A 12 -2.32 -10.85 25.99
N LEU A 13 -2.87 -10.61 24.80
CA LEU A 13 -4.30 -10.77 24.57
C LEU A 13 -4.49 -11.85 23.49
N SER A 14 -4.84 -13.03 23.97
CA SER A 14 -5.21 -14.18 23.15
C SER A 14 -6.61 -13.99 22.54
N SER A 15 -6.70 -14.29 21.25
CA SER A 15 -7.83 -14.84 20.49
C SER A 15 -9.21 -14.17 20.60
N ALA A 16 -9.62 -13.56 19.49
CA ALA A 16 -11.01 -13.57 19.04
C ALA A 16 -11.07 -14.25 17.65
N LEU A 17 -11.62 -15.47 17.64
CA LEU A 17 -12.09 -16.15 16.44
C LEU A 17 -13.27 -15.34 15.89
N TRP A 18 -13.13 -14.72 14.72
CA TRP A 18 -14.26 -14.11 14.03
C TRP A 18 -14.72 -15.02 12.89
N SER A 19 -15.60 -15.96 13.22
CA SER A 19 -16.42 -16.65 12.24
C SER A 19 -17.46 -15.69 11.69
N GLY A 20 -17.46 -15.53 10.36
CA GLY A 20 -18.58 -15.23 9.48
C GLY A 20 -19.69 -14.28 9.98
N MET A 21 -19.69 -13.06 9.42
CA MET A 21 -20.93 -12.40 9.03
C MET A 21 -20.72 -11.81 7.64
N ALA A 22 -21.34 -12.45 6.64
CA ALA A 22 -21.55 -11.83 5.35
C ALA A 22 -22.57 -10.71 5.53
N SER A 23 -22.11 -9.50 5.85
CA SER A 23 -22.93 -8.30 5.68
C SER A 23 -22.78 -7.85 4.23
N ALA A 24 -23.83 -8.10 3.45
CA ALA A 24 -24.07 -7.36 2.23
C ALA A 24 -24.00 -5.86 2.56
N ALA A 25 -23.05 -5.17 1.94
CA ALA A 25 -22.84 -3.75 2.14
C ALA A 25 -24.10 -2.98 1.71
N PRO A 26 -24.69 -2.13 2.57
CA PRO A 26 -25.36 -0.97 2.02
C PRO A 26 -24.25 -0.11 1.44
N ALA A 27 -24.23 0.02 0.11
CA ALA A 27 -23.53 1.12 -0.53
C ALA A 27 -24.11 2.40 0.10
N ALA A 28 -23.39 2.95 1.08
CA ALA A 28 -23.69 4.26 1.61
C ALA A 28 -23.57 5.20 0.41
N THR A 29 -24.72 5.61 -0.10
CA THR A 29 -24.84 6.78 -0.97
C THR A 29 -24.36 7.96 -0.14
N VAL A 30 -23.04 8.18 -0.12
CA VAL A 30 -22.46 9.44 0.32
C VAL A 30 -23.07 10.46 -0.64
N SER A 31 -23.92 11.34 -0.12
CA SER A 31 -24.44 12.47 -0.86
C SER A 31 -23.25 13.27 -1.39
N ALA A 32 -22.92 13.03 -2.65
CA ALA A 32 -22.04 13.87 -3.41
C ALA A 32 -22.77 15.22 -3.52
N GLU A 33 -22.33 16.17 -2.73
CA GLU A 33 -22.57 17.57 -3.02
C GLU A 33 -22.00 17.77 -4.43
N THR A 34 -22.88 17.87 -5.42
CA THR A 34 -22.52 17.97 -6.84
C THR A 34 -21.74 19.25 -7.07
N TRP A 35 -20.42 19.19 -6.88
CA TRP A 35 -19.48 20.08 -7.52
C TRP A 35 -19.65 19.87 -9.02
N PHE A 36 -20.39 20.79 -9.66
CA PHE A 36 -20.60 20.79 -11.11
C PHE A 36 -19.24 21.00 -11.80
N GLY A 37 -18.54 19.91 -12.13
CA GLY A 37 -17.29 19.98 -12.88
C GLY A 37 -16.39 18.76 -12.85
N ALA A 38 -16.57 17.80 -11.94
CA ALA A 38 -15.73 16.60 -11.91
C ALA A 38 -16.60 15.34 -11.91
N GLU A 39 -16.56 14.58 -13.01
CA GLU A 39 -16.94 13.16 -12.93
C GLU A 39 -16.12 12.50 -11.82
N PRO A 40 -16.70 11.62 -11.00
CA PRO A 40 -15.93 10.83 -10.06
C PRO A 40 -14.96 9.98 -10.86
N VAL A 41 -13.70 10.40 -10.93
CA VAL A 41 -12.61 9.58 -11.47
C VAL A 41 -12.64 8.30 -10.66
N ALA A 42 -12.91 7.18 -11.33
CA ALA A 42 -12.92 5.87 -10.69
C ALA A 42 -11.62 5.73 -9.89
N SER A 43 -11.73 5.76 -8.56
CA SER A 43 -10.58 5.52 -7.70
C SER A 43 -10.13 4.11 -8.00
N GLY A 44 -8.91 3.98 -8.51
CA GLY A 44 -8.31 2.69 -8.80
C GLY A 44 -8.32 1.78 -7.56
N PRO A 45 -8.01 0.49 -7.73
CA PRO A 45 -7.96 -0.46 -6.63
C PRO A 45 -7.16 0.11 -5.44
N ALA A 46 -7.78 0.11 -4.25
CA ALA A 46 -7.12 0.61 -3.05
C ALA A 46 -5.89 -0.26 -2.74
N LEU A 47 -4.72 0.36 -2.73
CA LEU A 47 -3.46 -0.28 -2.36
C LEU A 47 -3.45 -0.59 -0.86
N SER A 48 -2.92 -1.75 -0.51
CA SER A 48 -2.65 -2.07 0.89
C SER A 48 -1.49 -1.23 1.44
N ARG A 49 -1.40 -1.12 2.77
CA ARG A 49 -0.30 -0.40 3.42
C ARG A 49 1.07 -1.00 3.09
N ALA A 50 1.14 -2.33 2.93
CA ALA A 50 2.36 -3.04 2.56
C ALA A 50 2.82 -2.69 1.14
N GLU A 51 1.88 -2.58 0.19
CA GLU A 51 2.17 -2.18 -1.18
C GLU A 51 2.70 -0.75 -1.26
N VAL A 52 2.09 0.19 -0.53
CA VAL A 52 2.59 1.58 -0.46
C VAL A 52 4.00 1.64 0.13
N GLN A 53 4.26 0.88 1.20
CA GLN A 53 5.60 0.84 1.81
C GLN A 53 6.64 0.18 0.89
N ALA A 54 6.26 -0.84 0.13
CA ALA A 54 7.12 -1.46 -0.87
C ALA A 54 7.47 -0.47 -1.99
N ASP A 55 6.47 0.24 -2.53
CA ASP A 55 6.68 1.27 -3.54
C ASP A 55 7.63 2.37 -3.03
N LEU A 56 7.47 2.82 -1.77
CA LEU A 56 8.37 3.80 -1.16
C LEU A 56 9.80 3.28 -0.99
N ALA A 57 9.98 2.01 -0.64
CA ALA A 57 11.31 1.40 -0.54
C ALA A 57 12.00 1.34 -1.90
N LEU A 58 11.26 0.99 -2.96
CA LEU A 58 11.77 0.99 -4.33
C LEU A 58 12.07 2.40 -4.85
N TRP A 59 11.21 3.37 -4.53
CA TRP A 59 11.42 4.79 -4.86
C TRP A 59 12.73 5.32 -4.26
N ASN A 60 12.97 5.01 -2.98
CA ASN A 60 14.21 5.35 -2.31
C ASN A 60 15.42 4.61 -2.92
N ARG A 61 15.29 3.31 -3.22
CA ARG A 61 16.36 2.54 -3.87
C ARG A 61 16.72 3.08 -5.25
N ALA A 62 15.75 3.58 -6.02
CA ALA A 62 16.00 4.26 -7.30
C ALA A 62 16.64 5.65 -7.13
N GLY A 63 16.79 6.12 -5.88
CA GLY A 63 17.34 7.43 -5.56
C GLY A 63 16.41 8.57 -5.95
N LEU A 64 15.09 8.34 -6.00
CA LEU A 64 14.09 9.36 -6.29
C LEU A 64 13.65 10.15 -5.04
N ASN A 65 14.11 9.74 -3.85
CA ASN A 65 13.86 10.43 -2.58
C ASN A 65 14.64 11.76 -2.42
N VAL A 66 15.63 12.01 -3.28
CA VAL A 66 16.44 13.24 -3.29
C VAL A 66 15.69 14.44 -3.85
N TYR A 67 14.64 14.16 -4.61
CA TYR A 67 13.80 15.12 -5.30
C TYR A 67 12.70 15.62 -4.37
N ARG A 68 12.77 16.90 -3.99
CA ARG A 68 11.68 17.59 -3.30
C ARG A 68 10.75 18.23 -4.32
N GLU A 69 9.45 18.20 -4.06
CA GLU A 69 8.40 18.58 -5.01
C GLU A 69 8.56 19.99 -5.62
N SER A 70 9.19 20.93 -4.92
CA SER A 70 9.47 22.28 -5.44
C SER A 70 10.62 22.36 -6.46
N ASP A 71 11.53 21.39 -6.47
CA ASP A 71 12.81 21.47 -7.18
C ASP A 71 12.94 20.37 -8.25
N VAL A 72 11.88 19.61 -8.53
CA VAL A 72 11.89 18.55 -9.54
C VAL A 72 11.65 19.09 -10.93
N ASN A 73 12.71 19.08 -11.72
CA ASN A 73 12.57 19.09 -13.17
C ASN A 73 12.35 17.65 -13.67
N HIS A 74 11.09 17.31 -13.94
CA HIS A 74 10.69 15.98 -14.42
C HIS A 74 11.26 15.64 -15.80
N TRP A 75 11.78 16.63 -16.54
CA TRP A 75 12.39 16.44 -17.86
C TRP A 75 13.91 16.21 -17.80
N ASP A 76 14.51 16.22 -16.61
CA ASP A 76 15.94 15.93 -16.46
C ASP A 76 16.25 14.47 -16.83
N ALA A 77 17.35 14.26 -17.55
CA ALA A 77 17.78 12.93 -17.96
C ALA A 77 18.05 12.01 -16.76
N ASP A 78 18.63 12.53 -15.67
CA ASP A 78 18.88 11.77 -14.44
C ASP A 78 17.57 11.33 -13.76
N TYR A 79 16.57 12.22 -13.71
CA TYR A 79 15.24 11.89 -13.19
C TYR A 79 14.59 10.78 -14.02
N GLN A 80 14.60 10.90 -15.35
CA GLN A 80 14.04 9.90 -16.25
C GLN A 80 14.77 8.54 -16.14
N GLN A 81 16.09 8.55 -15.97
CA GLN A 81 16.85 7.33 -15.76
C GLN A 81 16.47 6.65 -14.44
N ARG A 82 16.44 7.39 -13.33
CA ARG A 82 16.02 6.86 -12.02
C ARG A 82 14.58 6.36 -12.03
N LEU A 83 13.69 7.09 -12.70
CA LEU A 83 12.31 6.69 -12.88
C LEU A 83 12.19 5.38 -13.68
N ALA A 84 12.97 5.21 -14.74
CA ALA A 84 13.01 3.96 -15.49
C ALA A 84 13.52 2.80 -14.62
N GLN A 85 14.50 3.03 -13.75
CA GLN A 85 14.96 2.01 -12.80
C GLN A 85 13.89 1.64 -11.77
N TYR A 86 13.20 2.63 -11.21
CA TYR A 86 12.06 2.40 -10.33
C TYR A 86 10.99 1.54 -11.02
N GLN A 87 10.59 1.90 -12.24
CA GLN A 87 9.58 1.15 -12.99
C GLN A 87 9.99 -0.30 -13.25
N ARG A 88 11.27 -0.56 -13.55
CA ARG A 88 11.80 -1.93 -13.72
C ARG A 88 11.72 -2.75 -12.45
N MET A 89 12.10 -2.17 -11.30
CA MET A 89 12.02 -2.88 -10.01
C MET A 89 10.57 -3.11 -9.59
N ARG A 90 9.69 -2.15 -9.87
CA ARG A 90 8.27 -2.23 -9.52
C ARG A 90 7.52 -3.30 -10.32
N SER A 91 7.88 -3.49 -11.58
CA SER A 91 7.33 -4.57 -12.41
C SER A 91 8.01 -5.93 -12.19
N GLY A 92 9.11 -5.94 -11.43
CA GLY A 92 9.92 -7.13 -11.17
C GLY A 92 9.53 -7.91 -9.91
N PRO A 93 10.19 -9.05 -9.66
CA PRO A 93 10.01 -9.83 -8.44
C PRO A 93 10.43 -9.07 -7.18
N GLU A 94 11.23 -8.01 -7.30
CA GLU A 94 11.68 -7.16 -6.19
C GLU A 94 10.50 -6.53 -5.45
N TYR A 95 9.47 -6.07 -6.17
CA TYR A 95 8.26 -5.54 -5.56
C TYR A 95 7.52 -6.61 -4.75
N LEU A 96 7.36 -7.82 -5.30
CA LEU A 96 6.68 -8.93 -4.62
C LEU A 96 7.44 -9.34 -3.36
N ALA A 97 8.77 -9.43 -3.43
CA ALA A 97 9.62 -9.74 -2.29
C ALA A 97 9.47 -8.69 -1.18
N GLU A 98 9.41 -7.40 -1.55
CA GLU A 98 9.26 -6.31 -0.59
C GLU A 98 7.86 -6.30 0.05
N VAL A 99 6.82 -6.55 -0.72
CA VAL A 99 5.45 -6.68 -0.21
C VAL A 99 5.33 -7.87 0.75
N GLN A 100 5.92 -9.03 0.40
CA GLN A 100 5.96 -10.21 1.28
C GLN A 100 6.75 -9.96 2.56
N ARG A 101 7.89 -9.27 2.47
CA ARG A 101 8.70 -8.87 3.64
C ARG A 101 7.89 -8.01 4.62
N LEU A 102 6.98 -7.20 4.09
CA LEU A 102 6.07 -6.35 4.86
C LEU A 102 4.80 -7.07 5.33
N GLY A 103 4.67 -8.37 5.05
CA GLY A 103 3.52 -9.19 5.44
C GLY A 103 2.25 -8.90 4.62
N GLY A 104 2.40 -8.28 3.45
CA GLY A 104 1.29 -8.01 2.54
C GLY A 104 1.15 -9.05 1.41
N SER A 105 0.00 -9.00 0.76
CA SER A 105 -0.30 -9.67 -0.50
C SER A 105 -0.54 -8.61 -1.57
N VAL A 106 -0.04 -8.84 -2.78
CA VAL A 106 -0.30 -7.92 -3.90
C VAL A 106 -1.74 -8.12 -4.38
N LYS A 107 -2.48 -7.02 -4.55
CA LYS A 107 -3.89 -7.09 -4.98
C LYS A 107 -4.12 -7.83 -6.29
N ALA A 108 -3.13 -7.86 -7.19
CA ALA A 108 -3.16 -8.64 -8.43
C ALA A 108 -3.27 -10.17 -8.19
N ALA A 109 -2.73 -10.67 -7.08
CA ALA A 109 -2.84 -12.08 -6.68
C ALA A 109 -4.18 -12.39 -5.99
N GLU A 110 -4.76 -11.42 -5.27
CA GLU A 110 -6.06 -11.59 -4.59
C GLU A 110 -7.25 -11.51 -5.55
N GLY A 111 -7.12 -10.78 -6.67
CA GLY A 111 -8.16 -10.67 -7.70
C GLY A 111 -8.33 -11.92 -8.59
N GLN A 112 -7.39 -12.88 -8.56
CA GLN A 112 -7.42 -14.10 -9.39
C GLN A 112 -7.79 -15.37 -8.62
N GLY A 113 -8.02 -15.27 -7.30
CA GLY A 113 -8.24 -16.43 -6.42
C GLY A 113 -9.70 -16.85 -6.19
N SER A 114 -10.69 -16.13 -6.71
CA SER A 114 -12.11 -16.36 -6.37
C SER A 114 -12.96 -16.72 -7.59
N GLY A 115 -12.49 -17.70 -8.38
CA GLY A 115 -13.18 -18.16 -9.60
C GLY A 115 -13.21 -19.67 -9.78
N ARG A 116 -12.96 -20.48 -8.74
CA ARG A 116 -13.15 -21.93 -8.81
C ARG A 116 -13.96 -22.41 -7.62
N VAL A 117 -15.26 -22.61 -7.87
CA VAL A 117 -16.14 -23.43 -7.03
C VAL A 117 -15.95 -24.88 -7.48
N PRO A 118 -15.39 -25.77 -6.63
CA PRO A 118 -15.63 -27.20 -6.73
C PRO A 118 -16.75 -27.62 -5.76
N GLY A 119 -17.67 -28.45 -6.26
CA GLY A 119 -18.67 -29.18 -5.46
C GLY A 119 -20.08 -28.90 -5.90
#